data_AF-A0A0B1RVY6-F1
#
_entry.id   AF-A0A0B1RVY6-F1
#
_cell.length_a   1.000
_cell.length_b   1.000
_cell.length_c   1.000
_cell.angle_alpha   90.00
_cell.angle_beta   90.00
_cell.angle_gamma   90.00
#
_symmetry.space_group_name_H-M   'P 1'
#
loop_
_entity.id
_entity.type
_entity.pdbx_description
1 polymer ?
#
loop_
_entity_poly.entity_id
_entity_poly.type
_entity_poly.pdbx_seq_one_letter_code
_entity_poly.pdbx_strand_id
1 'polypeptide(L)'
;LAVLEKPCSSIHFFSLTPSLANFDPLLNEYFFDRHPAVFAQVLNYYRTGKLHYPTDVCGPLFEEELQYWGLDASDTEPCCWMQLLHAKDTQETLAVLDRMDVDREDDPQLREQDTMKKFGWEEDYFQVLRCTNFLS
;
A
#
# COMPACT_ATOMS: atom_id res chain seq x y z
N LEU A 1 -5.42 22.78 32.38
CA LEU A 1 -5.42 21.35 32.74
C LEU A 1 -6.25 20.58 31.72
N ALA A 2 -5.62 20.30 30.59
CA ALA A 2 -5.83 19.06 29.83
C ALA A 2 -4.43 18.78 29.32
N VAL A 3 -3.72 17.96 30.09
CA VAL A 3 -2.42 17.43 29.71
C VAL A 3 -2.67 16.71 28.38
N LEU A 4 -2.07 17.19 27.29
CA LEU A 4 -2.03 16.46 26.03
C LEU A 4 -1.05 15.30 26.20
N GLU A 5 -1.43 14.36 27.05
CA GLU A 5 -0.94 12.99 27.02
C GLU A 5 -1.68 12.30 25.86
N LYS A 6 -1.18 12.55 24.65
CA LYS A 6 -1.37 11.62 23.54
C LYS A 6 0.03 11.11 23.20
N PRO A 7 0.27 9.79 23.32
CA PRO A 7 1.59 9.23 23.26
C PRO A 7 2.26 9.50 21.92
N CYS A 8 3.58 9.54 22.00
CA CYS A 8 4.56 9.76 20.94
C CYS A 8 4.25 8.95 19.66
N SER A 9 3.64 9.59 18.67
CA SER A 9 3.61 9.07 17.28
C SER A 9 3.95 10.17 16.27
N SER A 10 3.45 11.40 16.45
CA SER A 10 3.62 12.51 15.50
C SER A 10 5.03 13.14 15.55
N ILE A 11 6.02 12.44 15.02
CA ILE A 11 7.43 12.87 15.06
C ILE A 11 7.73 13.99 14.05
N HIS A 12 7.05 14.02 12.90
CA HIS A 12 7.51 14.84 11.77
C HIS A 12 7.02 16.29 11.82
N PHE A 13 5.75 16.55 12.13
CA PHE A 13 5.22 17.92 12.21
C PHE A 13 5.65 18.64 13.51
N PHE A 14 5.84 17.90 14.59
CA PHE A 14 6.21 18.47 15.89
C PHE A 14 7.73 18.76 16.03
N SER A 15 8.55 18.23 15.12
CA SER A 15 10.00 18.45 15.06
C SER A 15 10.44 19.44 13.98
N LEU A 16 9.49 20.17 13.37
CA LEU A 16 9.81 21.20 12.40
C LEU A 16 10.67 22.30 13.04
N THR A 17 11.96 22.27 12.72
CA THR A 17 12.93 23.27 13.13
C THR A 17 13.45 24.02 11.90
N PRO A 18 13.83 25.30 12.03
CA PRO A 18 14.45 26.07 10.95
C PRO A 18 15.77 25.46 10.43
N SER A 19 16.34 24.49 11.16
CA SER A 19 17.50 23.72 10.76
C SER A 19 17.20 22.58 9.78
N LEU A 20 15.93 22.29 9.46
CA LEU A 20 15.61 21.30 8.42
C LEU A 20 16.02 21.81 7.04
N ALA A 21 16.54 20.89 6.21
CA ALA A 21 16.88 21.16 4.81
C ALA A 21 15.70 21.62 3.94
N ASN A 22 14.48 21.42 4.42
CA ASN A 22 13.23 21.74 3.73
C ASN A 22 12.66 23.13 4.11
N PHE A 23 13.36 23.90 4.95
CA PHE A 23 12.95 25.24 5.36
C PHE A 23 13.62 26.30 4.49
N ASP A 24 12.81 27.15 3.83
CA ASP A 24 13.30 28.35 3.16
C ASP A 24 13.25 29.54 4.15
N PRO A 25 14.40 30.07 4.60
CA PRO A 25 14.44 31.19 5.53
C PRO A 25 14.04 32.53 4.91
N LEU A 26 14.07 32.68 3.58
CA LEU A 26 13.69 33.91 2.90
C LEU A 26 12.17 34.04 2.83
N LEU A 27 11.48 32.92 2.57
CA LEU A 27 10.02 32.85 2.49
C LEU A 27 9.37 32.44 3.83
N ASN A 28 10.17 31.98 4.80
CA ASN A 28 9.72 31.45 6.08
C ASN A 28 8.68 30.34 5.91
N GLU A 29 8.94 29.43 4.98
CA GLU A 29 8.04 28.33 4.62
C GLU A 29 8.78 26.98 4.62
N TYR A 30 8.01 25.90 4.77
CA TYR A 30 8.50 24.53 4.66
C TYR A 30 7.97 23.91 3.38
N PHE A 31 8.86 23.29 2.61
CA PHE A 31 8.50 22.56 1.39
C PHE A 31 8.47 21.06 1.65
N PHE A 32 7.38 20.40 1.26
CA PHE A 32 7.25 18.95 1.33
C PHE A 32 6.86 18.42 -0.05
N ASP A 33 7.72 17.58 -0.64
CA ASP A 33 7.43 16.86 -1.89
C ASP A 33 6.61 15.59 -1.59
N ARG A 34 5.41 15.79 -1.02
CA ARG A 34 4.49 14.72 -0.59
C ARG A 34 3.11 14.92 -1.21
N HIS A 35 2.23 13.93 -1.06
CA HIS A 35 0.94 13.93 -1.74
C HIS A 35 0.01 15.05 -1.23
N PRO A 36 -0.36 16.05 -2.05
CA PRO A 36 -1.06 17.25 -1.57
C PRO A 36 -2.47 16.96 -1.04
N ALA A 37 -3.18 15.98 -1.62
CA ALA A 37 -4.52 15.62 -1.16
C ALA A 37 -4.50 14.96 0.23
N VAL A 38 -3.50 14.14 0.51
CA VAL A 38 -3.37 13.46 1.81
C VAL A 38 -2.92 14.44 2.88
N PHE A 39 -2.03 15.36 2.52
CA PHE A 39 -1.58 16.42 3.41
C PHE A 39 -2.73 17.24 4.00
N ALA A 40 -3.80 17.49 3.23
CA ALA A 40 -4.99 18.16 3.74
C ALA A 40 -5.62 17.41 4.93
N GLN A 41 -5.67 16.08 4.88
CA GLN A 41 -6.21 15.24 5.96
C GLN A 41 -5.30 15.18 7.18
N VAL A 42 -3.99 15.12 6.94
CA VAL A 42 -2.98 15.22 8.00
C VAL A 42 -3.12 16.55 8.74
N LEU A 43 -3.24 17.67 8.03
CA LEU A 43 -3.48 18.99 8.63
C LEU A 43 -4.80 19.05 9.42
N ASN A 44 -5.86 18.45 8.88
CA ASN A 44 -7.15 18.40 9.57
C ASN A 44 -7.08 17.58 10.87
N TYR A 45 -6.32 16.48 10.89
CA TYR A 45 -6.06 15.72 12.12
C TYR A 45 -5.37 16.60 13.17
N TYR A 46 -4.31 17.34 12.81
CA TYR A 46 -3.65 18.23 13.77
C TYR A 46 -4.55 19.39 14.27
N ARG A 47 -5.50 19.84 13.44
CA ARG A 47 -6.46 20.89 13.82
C ARG A 47 -7.59 20.40 14.73
N THR A 48 -8.11 19.21 14.47
CA THR A 48 -9.36 18.71 15.07
C THR A 48 -9.14 17.59 16.07
N GLY A 49 -7.98 16.91 16.01
CA GLY A 49 -7.70 15.68 16.74
C GLY A 49 -8.42 14.44 16.19
N LYS A 50 -9.06 14.53 15.02
CA LYS A 50 -9.88 13.47 14.43
C LYS A 50 -9.31 13.01 13.10
N LEU A 51 -9.00 11.72 12.98
CA LEU A 51 -8.44 11.16 11.76
C LEU A 51 -9.55 10.59 10.89
N HIS A 52 -9.64 11.07 9.65
CA HIS A 52 -10.62 10.61 8.67
C HIS A 52 -9.91 10.01 7.45
N TYR A 53 -10.47 8.92 6.94
CA TYR A 53 -9.93 8.21 5.79
C TYR A 53 -10.42 8.86 4.48
N PRO A 54 -9.53 9.24 3.55
CA PRO A 54 -9.92 9.81 2.25
C PRO A 54 -10.61 8.77 1.37
N THR A 55 -11.53 9.20 0.51
CA THR A 55 -12.22 8.31 -0.46
C THR A 55 -11.67 8.42 -1.87
N ASP A 56 -10.79 9.39 -2.12
CA ASP A 56 -10.16 9.72 -3.40
C ASP A 56 -8.72 9.19 -3.51
N VAL A 57 -8.21 8.55 -2.46
CA VAL A 57 -6.85 8.02 -2.37
C VAL A 57 -6.91 6.54 -2.01
N CYS A 58 -6.06 5.71 -2.63
CA CYS A 58 -6.00 4.30 -2.28
C CYS A 58 -5.38 4.10 -0.90
N GLY A 59 -5.78 3.02 -0.23
CA GLY A 59 -5.37 2.82 1.15
C GLY A 59 -3.87 2.68 1.40
N PRO A 60 -3.12 1.93 0.59
CA PRO A 60 -1.67 1.82 0.75
C PRO A 60 -0.95 3.17 0.66
N LEU A 61 -1.36 4.04 -0.27
CA LEU A 61 -0.79 5.38 -0.41
C LEU A 61 -1.10 6.25 0.81
N PHE A 62 -2.31 6.14 1.38
CA PHE A 62 -2.65 6.86 2.59
C PHE A 62 -1.84 6.34 3.80
N GLU A 63 -1.65 5.03 3.93
CA GLU A 63 -0.83 4.44 5.00
C GLU A 63 0.65 4.86 4.92
N GLU A 64 1.23 4.92 3.73
CA GLU A 64 2.60 5.41 3.52
C GLU A 64 2.75 6.86 4.00
N GLU A 65 1.78 7.71 3.66
CA GLU A 65 1.77 9.10 4.12
C GLU A 65 1.58 9.19 5.64
N LEU A 66 0.64 8.44 6.23
CA LEU A 66 0.47 8.41 7.69
C LEU A 66 1.79 8.00 8.37
N GLN A 67 2.49 7.00 7.85
CA GLN A 67 3.79 6.58 8.37
C GLN A 67 4.83 7.70 8.28
N TYR A 68 4.90 8.41 7.15
CA TYR A 68 5.80 9.55 6.99
C TYR A 68 5.52 10.66 8.02
N TRP A 69 4.25 10.98 8.26
CA TRP A 69 3.85 12.02 9.21
C TRP A 69 3.89 11.55 10.68
N GLY A 70 4.07 10.25 10.93
CA GLY A 70 4.04 9.65 12.26
C GLY A 70 2.62 9.57 12.84
N LEU A 71 1.64 9.23 12.00
CA LEU A 71 0.27 9.01 12.41
C LEU A 71 -0.05 7.52 12.39
N ASP A 72 -0.82 7.07 13.37
CA ASP A 72 -1.30 5.68 13.41
C ASP A 72 -2.71 5.61 12.81
N ALA A 73 -2.93 4.68 11.89
CA ALA A 73 -4.24 4.41 11.33
C ALA A 73 -5.26 3.94 12.39
N SER A 74 -4.79 3.46 13.55
CA SER A 74 -5.65 3.09 14.69
C SER A 74 -6.42 4.29 15.28
N ASP A 75 -5.94 5.52 15.08
CA ASP A 75 -6.61 6.76 15.51
C ASP A 75 -7.79 7.15 14.60
N THR A 76 -8.11 6.35 13.58
CA THR A 76 -9.20 6.62 12.64
C THR A 76 -10.56 6.64 13.34
N GLU A 77 -11.32 7.71 13.12
CA GLU A 77 -12.66 7.88 13.68
C GLU A 77 -13.63 6.78 13.20
N PRO A 78 -14.62 6.38 14.03
CA PRO A 78 -15.54 5.30 13.70
C PRO A 78 -16.28 5.45 12.38
N CYS A 79 -16.56 6.69 11.95
CA CYS A 79 -17.22 6.98 10.68
C CYS A 79 -16.43 6.52 9.44
N CYS A 80 -15.15 6.23 9.58
CA CYS A 80 -14.26 5.82 8.49
C CYS A 80 -13.77 4.36 8.62
N TRP A 81 -14.21 3.60 9.63
CA TRP A 81 -13.76 2.23 9.85
C TRP A 81 -14.08 1.30 8.68
N MET A 82 -15.25 1.48 8.05
CA MET A 82 -15.61 0.68 6.88
C MET A 82 -14.62 0.86 5.72
N GLN A 83 -14.22 2.10 5.44
CA GLN A 83 -13.26 2.42 4.40
C GLN A 83 -11.87 1.85 4.72
N LEU A 84 -11.44 1.99 5.98
CA LEU A 84 -10.18 1.42 6.46
C LEU A 84 -10.17 -0.12 6.34
N LEU A 85 -11.24 -0.78 6.77
CA LEU A 85 -11.40 -2.24 6.67
C LEU A 85 -11.39 -2.69 5.21
N HIS A 86 -12.16 -2.03 4.36
CA HIS A 86 -12.20 -2.34 2.93
C HIS A 86 -10.83 -2.20 2.26
N ALA A 87 -10.08 -1.16 2.61
CA ALA A 87 -8.71 -0.99 2.12
C ALA A 87 -7.80 -2.15 2.53
N LYS A 88 -7.88 -2.59 3.79
CA LYS A 88 -7.11 -3.73 4.31
C LYS A 88 -7.50 -5.05 3.62
N ASP A 89 -8.78 -5.34 3.53
CA ASP A 89 -9.29 -6.54 2.87
C ASP A 89 -8.86 -6.60 1.40
N THR A 90 -8.91 -5.45 0.72
CA THR A 90 -8.43 -5.35 -0.67
C THR A 90 -6.94 -5.63 -0.78
N GLN A 91 -6.13 -5.11 0.15
CA GLN A 91 -4.69 -5.36 0.16
C GLN A 91 -4.36 -6.82 0.46
N GLU A 92 -5.06 -7.45 1.39
CA GLU A 92 -4.87 -8.87 1.71
C GLU A 92 -5.24 -9.78 0.54
N THR A 93 -6.37 -9.50 -0.11
CA THR A 93 -6.80 -10.26 -1.29
C THR A 93 -5.83 -10.12 -2.46
N LEU A 94 -5.35 -8.91 -2.75
CA LEU A 94 -4.30 -8.69 -3.75
C LEU A 94 -3.01 -9.46 -3.41
N ALA A 95 -2.60 -9.46 -2.15
CA ALA A 95 -1.41 -10.19 -1.72
C ALA A 95 -1.55 -11.73 -1.87
N VAL A 96 -2.76 -12.27 -1.77
CA VAL A 96 -3.02 -13.69 -2.05
C VAL A 96 -2.91 -13.97 -3.55
N LEU A 97 -3.47 -13.11 -4.39
CA LEU A 97 -3.41 -13.24 -5.85
C LEU A 97 -1.95 -13.20 -6.35
N ASP A 98 -1.16 -12.24 -5.87
CA ASP A 98 0.26 -12.11 -6.25
C ASP A 98 1.07 -13.37 -5.90
N ARG A 99 0.78 -14.02 -4.77
CA ARG A 99 1.45 -15.27 -4.38
C ARG A 99 1.08 -16.41 -5.32
N MET A 100 -0.20 -16.52 -5.69
CA MET A 100 -0.67 -17.55 -6.63
C MET A 100 -0.05 -17.39 -8.02
N ASP A 101 0.16 -16.15 -8.46
CA ASP A 101 0.83 -15.87 -9.74
C ASP A 101 2.31 -16.28 -9.71
N VAL A 102 3.03 -16.00 -8.63
CA VAL A 102 4.42 -16.44 -8.44
C VAL A 102 4.51 -17.98 -8.41
N ASP A 103 3.65 -18.64 -7.63
CA ASP A 103 3.63 -20.11 -7.53
C ASP A 103 3.33 -20.74 -8.90
N ARG A 104 2.50 -20.11 -9.72
CA ARG A 104 2.19 -20.55 -11.08
C ARG A 104 3.36 -20.38 -12.04
N GLU A 105 4.10 -19.26 -11.96
CA GLU A 105 5.28 -19.01 -12.80
C GLU A 105 6.44 -19.98 -12.49
N ASP A 106 6.58 -20.37 -11.22
CA ASP A 106 7.60 -21.31 -10.76
C ASP A 106 7.26 -22.78 -11.08
N ASP A 107 6.02 -23.10 -11.45
CA ASP A 107 5.63 -24.46 -11.87
C ASP A 107 6.28 -24.82 -13.23
N PRO A 108 7.22 -25.79 -13.26
CA PRO A 108 7.93 -26.15 -14.49
C PRO A 108 7.03 -26.71 -15.59
N GLN A 109 5.93 -27.38 -15.23
CA GLN A 109 4.98 -27.98 -16.19
C GLN A 109 4.11 -26.91 -16.83
N LEU A 110 3.63 -25.94 -16.05
CA LEU A 110 2.89 -24.79 -16.56
C LEU A 110 3.77 -23.90 -17.43
N ARG A 111 5.02 -23.65 -17.05
CA ARG A 111 5.98 -22.89 -17.86
C ARG A 111 6.26 -23.55 -19.20
N GLU A 112 6.41 -24.88 -19.22
CA GLU A 112 6.55 -25.64 -20.45
C GLU A 112 5.29 -25.53 -21.30
N GLN A 113 4.09 -25.72 -20.72
CA GLN A 113 2.82 -25.53 -21.42
C GLN A 113 2.71 -24.14 -22.04
N ASP A 114 2.94 -23.07 -21.28
CA ASP A 114 2.84 -21.68 -21.74
C ASP A 114 3.86 -21.39 -22.85
N THR A 115 5.05 -21.99 -22.79
CA THR A 115 6.06 -21.93 -23.86
C THR A 115 5.56 -22.64 -25.12
N MET A 116 5.01 -23.85 -24.99
CA MET A 116 4.48 -24.62 -26.13
C MET A 116 3.28 -23.90 -26.77
N LYS A 117 2.38 -23.31 -25.97
CA LYS A 117 1.29 -22.46 -26.48
C LYS A 117 1.82 -21.28 -27.27
N LYS A 118 2.81 -20.58 -26.74
CA LYS A 118 3.41 -19.39 -27.35
C LYS A 118 4.03 -19.67 -28.73
N PHE A 119 4.60 -20.86 -28.92
CA PHE A 119 5.19 -21.28 -30.19
C PHE A 119 4.24 -22.12 -31.08
N GLY A 120 3.01 -22.37 -30.63
CA GLY A 120 1.99 -23.12 -31.38
C GLY A 120 2.24 -24.63 -31.45
N TRP A 121 2.97 -25.21 -30.50
CA TRP A 121 3.32 -26.63 -30.43
C TRP A 121 2.44 -27.41 -29.43
N GLU A 122 1.21 -26.95 -29.21
CA GLU A 122 0.29 -27.57 -28.26
C GLU A 122 -0.01 -29.04 -28.62
N GLU A 123 -0.14 -29.36 -29.91
CA GLU A 123 -0.42 -30.73 -30.36
C GLU A 123 0.71 -31.71 -30.02
N ASP A 124 1.97 -31.30 -30.18
CA ASP A 124 3.14 -32.11 -29.85
C ASP A 124 3.24 -32.35 -28.34
N TYR A 125 2.91 -31.35 -27.51
CA TYR A 125 2.85 -31.47 -26.06
C TYR A 125 1.81 -32.52 -25.59
N PHE A 126 0.58 -32.46 -26.12
CA PHE A 126 -0.47 -33.42 -25.79
C PHE A 126 -0.17 -34.84 -26.32
N GLN A 127 0.59 -34.95 -27.41
CA GLN A 127 1.01 -36.23 -27.95
C GLN A 127 2.07 -36.90 -27.07
N VAL A 128 3.05 -36.14 -26.55
CA VAL A 128 4.04 -36.63 -25.58
C VAL A 128 3.36 -37.07 -24.27
N LEU A 129 2.44 -36.27 -23.72
CA LEU A 129 1.66 -36.62 -22.53
C LEU A 129 0.77 -37.85 -22.70
N ARG A 130 0.22 -38.07 -23.90
CA ARG A 130 -0.53 -39.30 -24.21
C ARG A 130 0.38 -40.52 -24.26
N CYS A 131 1.60 -40.39 -24.76
CA CYS A 131 2.55 -41.49 -24.83
C CYS A 131 3.11 -41.87 -23.45
N THR A 132 3.31 -40.90 -22.54
CA THR A 132 3.84 -41.17 -21.19
C THR A 132 2.80 -41.81 -20.27
N ASN A 133 1.53 -41.39 -20.32
CA ASN A 133 0.43 -41.99 -19.53
C ASN A 133 0.02 -43.40 -20.00
N PHE A 134 0.50 -43.85 -21.16
CA PHE A 134 0.23 -45.20 -21.68
C PHE A 134 1.30 -46.22 -21.25
N LEU A 135 2.40 -45.77 -20.62
CA LEU A 135 3.55 -46.59 -20.20
C LEU A 135 3.65 -46.77 -18.66
N SER A 136 2.65 -46.30 -17.90
CA SER A 136 2.51 -46.47 -16.44
C SER A 136 1.41 -47.45 -16.09
#